data_AF-A0A2E0F8C4-F1
#
_entry.id   AF-A0A2E0F8C4-F1
#
_cell.length_a   1.000
_cell.length_b   1.000
_cell.length_c   1.000
_cell.angle_alpha   90.00
_cell.angle_beta   90.00
_cell.angle_gamma   90.00
#
_symmetry.space_group_name_H-M   'P 1'
#
loop_
_entity.id
_entity.type
_entity.pdbx_description
1 polymer ?
#
loop_
_entity_poly.entity_id
_entity_poly.type
_entity_poly.pdbx_seq_one_letter_code
_entity_poly.pdbx_strand_id
1 'polypeptide(L)'
;MKTLITILALFTAVAVYTDAKALQWQEKPVVCMVKEVLDAGLKERGEILISGGVQETTVREVDGLSTIPVWLPVSVYTNPITKTYTIVEYHPGYESYCLISYGQDWKIIGENL
;
A
#
# COMPACT_ATOMS: atom_id res chain seq x y z
N MET A 1 47.04 22.65 3.80
CA MET A 1 46.46 21.33 4.15
C MET A 1 45.17 21.45 4.96
N LYS A 2 45.14 22.18 6.09
CA LYS A 2 43.93 22.33 6.93
C LYS A 2 42.71 22.83 6.15
N THR A 3 42.87 23.87 5.34
CA THR A 3 41.81 24.42 4.48
C THR A 3 41.27 23.44 3.44
N LEU A 4 42.15 22.64 2.82
CA LEU A 4 41.74 21.63 1.83
C LEU A 4 40.92 20.50 2.48
N ILE A 5 41.31 20.08 3.69
CA ILE A 5 40.62 19.08 4.49
C ILE A 5 39.24 19.60 4.92
N THR A 6 39.14 20.86 5.35
CA THR A 6 37.87 21.48 5.72
C THR A 6 36.91 21.57 4.54
N ILE A 7 37.41 21.95 3.35
CA ILE A 7 36.58 21.99 2.13
C ILE A 7 36.09 20.59 1.78
N LEU A 8 36.98 19.59 1.79
CA LEU A 8 36.62 18.21 1.49
C LEU A 8 35.58 17.65 2.48
N ALA A 9 35.72 17.96 3.77
CA ALA A 9 34.77 17.56 4.81
C ALA A 9 33.40 18.23 4.62
N LEU A 10 33.36 19.49 4.19
CA LEU A 10 32.11 20.20 3.93
C LEU A 10 31.38 19.60 2.71
N PHE A 11 32.11 19.32 1.62
CA PHE A 11 31.53 18.71 0.42
C PHE A 11 31.00 17.29 0.69
N THR A 12 31.70 16.49 1.49
CA THR A 12 31.23 15.15 1.86
C THR A 12 30.01 15.22 2.78
N ALA A 13 29.96 16.14 3.74
CA ALA A 13 28.80 16.32 4.61
C ALA A 13 27.53 16.74 3.83
N VAL A 14 27.66 17.64 2.86
CA VAL A 14 26.53 18.08 2.02
C VAL A 14 26.04 16.95 1.12
N ALA A 15 26.94 16.20 0.48
CA ALA A 15 26.57 15.08 -0.39
C ALA A 15 25.81 13.97 0.38
N VAL A 16 26.29 13.61 1.57
CA VAL A 16 25.63 12.60 2.42
C VAL A 16 24.26 13.07 2.92
N TYR A 17 24.10 14.37 3.19
CA TYR A 17 22.81 14.92 3.62
C TYR A 17 21.76 14.89 2.51
N THR A 18 22.15 15.07 1.24
CA THR A 18 21.21 15.07 0.11
C THR A 18 20.75 13.67 -0.30
N ASP A 19 21.58 12.63 -0.12
CA ASP A 19 21.23 11.23 -0.42
C ASP A 19 20.27 10.60 0.60
N ALA A 20 20.12 11.19 1.79
CA ALA A 20 19.28 10.64 2.86
C ALA A 20 17.76 10.75 2.61
N LYS A 21 17.32 11.26 1.45
CA LYS A 21 15.89 11.38 1.07
C LYS A 21 15.49 10.36 0.00
N ALA A 22 15.77 9.09 0.24
CA ALA A 22 15.48 8.00 -0.71
C ALA A 22 14.00 7.56 -0.75
N LEU A 23 13.14 8.13 0.10
CA LEU A 23 11.72 7.77 0.17
C LEU A 23 10.85 8.98 -0.18
N GLN A 24 10.07 8.84 -1.24
CA GLN A 24 9.04 9.80 -1.60
C GLN A 24 7.67 9.20 -1.28
N TRP A 25 6.90 9.88 -0.43
CA TRP A 25 5.51 9.53 -0.23
C TRP A 25 4.73 9.78 -1.52
N GLN A 26 4.01 8.77 -1.97
CA GLN A 26 3.12 8.85 -3.13
C GLN A 26 1.69 8.74 -2.65
N GLU A 27 0.84 9.65 -3.11
CA GLU A 27 -0.59 9.58 -2.86
C GLU A 27 -1.24 8.76 -3.98
N LYS A 28 -1.76 7.59 -3.62
CA LYS A 28 -2.60 6.79 -4.51
C LYS A 28 -4.06 6.98 -4.07
N PRO A 29 -4.98 7.36 -4.97
CA PRO A 29 -6.39 7.40 -4.62
C PRO A 29 -6.88 5.99 -4.29
N VAL A 30 -7.62 5.86 -3.19
CA VAL A 30 -8.36 4.64 -2.82
C VAL A 30 -9.84 4.86 -3.07
N VAL A 31 -10.52 3.83 -3.57
CA VAL A 31 -11.96 3.91 -3.84
C VAL A 31 -12.68 3.10 -2.77
N CYS A 32 -13.45 3.77 -1.93
CA CYS A 32 -14.24 3.14 -0.87
C CYS A 32 -15.70 2.99 -1.29
N MET A 33 -16.30 1.86 -0.95
CA MET A 33 -17.67 1.50 -1.33
C MET A 33 -18.32 0.64 -0.25
N VAL A 34 -19.64 0.51 -0.34
CA VAL A 34 -20.41 -0.44 0.48
C VAL A 34 -20.21 -1.86 -0.04
N LYS A 35 -20.50 -2.85 0.82
CA LYS A 35 -20.23 -4.26 0.53
C LYS A 35 -20.92 -4.75 -0.74
N GLU A 36 -22.14 -4.31 -1.00
CA GLU A 36 -22.96 -4.75 -2.12
C GLU A 36 -22.34 -4.36 -3.46
N VAL A 37 -21.76 -3.15 -3.53
CA VAL A 37 -21.05 -2.65 -4.72
C VAL A 37 -19.77 -3.43 -4.95
N LEU A 38 -19.02 -3.72 -3.88
CA LEU A 38 -17.83 -4.55 -3.96
C LEU A 38 -18.18 -5.95 -4.48
N ASP A 39 -19.14 -6.62 -3.84
CA ASP A 39 -19.54 -7.99 -4.16
C ASP A 39 -20.02 -8.10 -5.61
N ALA A 40 -20.78 -7.11 -6.10
CA ALA A 40 -21.22 -7.06 -7.49
C ALA A 40 -20.04 -6.98 -8.46
N GLY A 41 -19.07 -6.10 -8.20
CA GLY A 41 -17.89 -5.93 -9.05
C GLY A 41 -16.99 -7.18 -9.05
N LEU A 42 -16.77 -7.80 -7.88
CA LEU A 42 -16.01 -9.05 -7.77
C LEU A 42 -16.69 -10.18 -8.57
N LYS A 43 -18.01 -10.29 -8.44
CA LYS A 43 -18.81 -11.29 -9.16
C LYS A 43 -18.76 -11.08 -10.66
N GLU A 44 -18.89 -9.85 -11.14
CA GLU A 44 -18.78 -9.51 -12.56
C GLU A 44 -17.44 -9.94 -13.17
N ARG A 45 -16.35 -9.78 -12.40
CA ARG A 45 -15.00 -10.19 -12.81
C ARG A 45 -14.68 -11.67 -12.56
N GLY A 46 -15.57 -12.41 -11.92
CA GLY A 46 -15.32 -13.80 -11.50
C GLY A 46 -14.16 -13.92 -10.51
N GLU A 47 -13.93 -12.88 -9.70
CA GLU A 47 -12.85 -12.86 -8.70
C GLU A 47 -13.35 -13.48 -7.40
N ILE A 48 -12.60 -14.46 -6.90
CA ILE A 48 -12.91 -15.18 -5.66
C ILE A 48 -11.85 -14.87 -4.61
N LEU A 49 -12.24 -14.90 -3.34
CA LEU A 49 -11.30 -14.71 -2.22
C LEU A 49 -10.29 -15.85 -2.21
N ILE A 50 -9.00 -15.51 -2.25
CA ILE A 50 -7.91 -16.49 -2.20
C ILE A 50 -7.04 -16.36 -0.97
N SER A 51 -6.96 -15.17 -0.38
CA SER A 51 -6.23 -14.93 0.86
C SER A 51 -6.75 -13.69 1.56
N GLY A 52 -6.40 -13.57 2.83
CA GLY A 52 -6.70 -12.40 3.64
C GLY A 52 -5.83 -12.37 4.88
N GLY A 53 -5.98 -11.31 5.65
CA GLY A 53 -5.25 -11.09 6.88
C GLY A 53 -5.70 -9.84 7.59
N VAL A 54 -4.89 -9.38 8.54
CA VAL A 54 -5.07 -8.10 9.21
C VAL A 54 -3.79 -7.30 9.00
N GLN A 55 -3.91 -6.11 8.45
CA GLN A 55 -2.80 -5.17 8.27
C GLN A 55 -2.79 -4.13 9.39
N GLU A 56 -1.60 -3.78 9.85
CA GLU A 56 -1.36 -2.60 10.67
C GLU A 56 -1.08 -1.43 9.73
N THR A 57 -1.95 -0.42 9.71
CA THR A 57 -1.85 0.69 8.75
C THR A 57 -1.93 2.05 9.45
N THR A 58 -1.14 2.99 8.96
CA THR A 58 -1.20 4.38 9.39
C THR A 58 -2.25 5.11 8.58
N VAL A 59 -3.33 5.54 9.25
CA VAL A 59 -4.38 6.36 8.63
C VAL A 59 -4.04 7.85 8.72
N ARG A 60 -4.59 8.65 7.81
CA ARG A 60 -4.45 10.11 7.82
C ARG A 60 -5.60 10.71 8.64
N GLU A 61 -5.23 11.46 9.67
CA GLU A 61 -6.09 12.30 10.50
C GLU A 61 -6.09 13.75 9.97
N VAL A 62 -6.84 14.65 10.62
CA VAL A 62 -7.00 16.06 10.22
C VAL A 62 -5.65 16.80 10.14
N ASP A 63 -4.69 16.45 11.01
CA ASP A 63 -3.41 17.12 11.18
C ASP A 63 -2.22 16.40 10.53
N GLY A 64 -2.42 15.21 9.94
CA GLY A 64 -1.34 14.44 9.32
C GLY A 64 -1.55 12.94 9.39
N LEU A 65 -0.46 12.18 9.31
CA LEU A 65 -0.50 10.73 9.52
C LEU A 65 -0.62 10.44 11.03
N SER A 66 -1.55 9.57 11.42
CA SER A 66 -1.72 9.15 12.81
C SER A 66 -0.44 8.52 13.36
N THR A 67 -0.14 8.80 14.63
CA THR A 67 0.96 8.10 15.35
C THR A 67 0.53 6.73 15.87
N ILE A 68 -0.78 6.46 15.92
CA ILE A 68 -1.36 5.20 16.36
C ILE A 68 -1.90 4.49 15.12
N PRO A 69 -1.32 3.34 14.72
CA PRO A 69 -1.81 2.59 13.58
C PRO A 69 -3.13 1.88 13.94
N VAL A 70 -3.90 1.56 12.91
CA VAL A 70 -5.15 0.80 13.03
C VAL A 70 -5.00 -0.57 12.37
N TRP A 71 -5.73 -1.54 12.92
CA TRP A 71 -5.72 -2.92 12.45
C TRP A 71 -6.92 -3.13 11.53
N LEU A 72 -6.66 -3.28 10.23
CA LEU A 72 -7.71 -3.41 9.22
C LEU A 72 -7.69 -4.80 8.59
N PRO A 73 -8.84 -5.48 8.43
CA PRO A 73 -8.91 -6.66 7.60
C PRO A 73 -8.53 -6.33 6.16
N VAL A 74 -7.69 -7.17 5.56
CA VAL A 74 -7.33 -7.10 4.14
C VAL A 74 -7.71 -8.41 3.46
N SER A 75 -8.24 -8.32 2.24
CA SER A 75 -8.70 -9.44 1.44
C SER A 75 -8.13 -9.34 0.03
N VAL A 76 -7.67 -10.45 -0.50
CA VAL A 76 -7.16 -10.58 -1.87
C VAL A 76 -8.09 -11.49 -2.65
N TYR A 77 -8.64 -10.95 -3.73
CA TYR A 77 -9.50 -11.66 -4.66
C TYR A 77 -8.78 -11.84 -5.99
N THR A 78 -8.94 -12.99 -6.63
CA THR A 78 -8.42 -13.23 -7.98
C THR A 78 -9.38 -14.07 -8.81
N ASN A 79 -9.34 -13.85 -10.12
CA ASN A 79 -9.85 -14.80 -11.08
C ASN A 79 -8.67 -15.64 -11.60
N PRO A 80 -8.59 -16.95 -11.28
CA PRO A 80 -7.44 -17.78 -11.65
C PRO A 80 -7.34 -18.05 -13.16
N ILE A 81 -8.41 -17.81 -13.92
CA ILE A 81 -8.47 -18.00 -15.39
C ILE A 81 -7.96 -16.73 -16.08
N THR A 82 -8.56 -15.57 -15.80
CA THR A 82 -8.19 -14.30 -16.44
C THR A 82 -6.98 -13.63 -15.79
N LYS A 83 -6.55 -14.13 -14.62
CA LYS A 83 -5.46 -13.59 -13.81
C LYS A 83 -5.70 -12.15 -13.35
N THR A 84 -6.95 -11.70 -13.27
CA THR A 84 -7.28 -10.41 -12.64
C THR A 84 -7.22 -10.53 -11.12
N TYR A 85 -6.96 -9.42 -10.44
CA TYR A 85 -6.98 -9.38 -8.99
C TYR A 85 -7.57 -8.06 -8.46
N THR A 86 -8.13 -8.14 -7.25
CA THR A 86 -8.57 -7.00 -6.45
C THR A 86 -8.11 -7.18 -5.01
N ILE A 87 -7.49 -6.15 -4.43
CA ILE A 87 -7.11 -6.10 -3.01
C ILE A 87 -7.99 -5.06 -2.33
N VAL A 88 -8.62 -5.47 -1.23
CA VAL A 88 -9.59 -4.68 -0.49
C VAL A 88 -9.19 -4.64 0.97
N GLU A 89 -9.32 -3.48 1.60
CA GLU A 89 -9.31 -3.33 3.04
C GLU A 89 -10.70 -2.97 3.57
N TYR A 90 -11.04 -3.40 4.78
CA TYR A 90 -12.28 -3.00 5.45
C TYR A 90 -11.99 -2.04 6.60
N HIS A 91 -12.69 -0.92 6.62
CA HIS A 91 -12.61 0.08 7.69
C HIS A 91 -13.83 -0.04 8.60
N PRO A 92 -13.69 -0.59 9.82
CA PRO A 92 -14.81 -0.76 10.74
C PRO A 92 -15.35 0.57 11.28
N GLY A 93 -14.51 1.61 11.35
CA GLY A 93 -14.91 2.92 11.88
C GLY A 93 -15.95 3.66 11.04
N TYR A 94 -16.04 3.36 9.74
CA TYR A 94 -17.03 3.95 8.83
C TYR A 94 -17.63 2.91 7.87
N GLU A 95 -17.60 1.64 8.29
CA GLU A 95 -18.22 0.47 7.67
C GLU A 95 -18.06 0.39 6.13
N SER A 96 -16.85 0.68 5.64
CA SER A 96 -16.59 0.78 4.20
C SER A 96 -15.48 -0.17 3.74
N TYR A 97 -15.62 -0.65 2.51
CA TYR A 97 -14.61 -1.46 1.84
C TYR A 97 -13.85 -0.60 0.85
N CYS A 98 -12.54 -0.47 1.04
CA CYS A 98 -11.68 0.34 0.20
C CYS A 98 -10.83 -0.56 -0.71
N LEU A 99 -10.99 -0.38 -2.02
CA LEU A 99 -10.14 -1.00 -3.02
C LEU A 99 -8.80 -0.26 -3.03
N ILE A 100 -7.76 -0.97 -2.60
CA ILE A 100 -6.39 -0.43 -2.53
C ILE A 100 -5.54 -0.84 -3.73
N SER A 101 -5.91 -1.92 -4.42
CA SER A 101 -5.31 -2.28 -5.71
C SER A 101 -6.24 -3.12 -6.56
N TYR A 102 -6.15 -2.95 -7.88
CA TYR A 102 -6.72 -3.86 -8.86
C TYR A 102 -5.75 -4.01 -10.03
N GLY A 103 -5.79 -5.14 -10.73
CA GLY A 103 -4.93 -5.34 -11.88
C GLY A 103 -5.10 -6.70 -12.55
N GLN A 104 -4.07 -7.06 -13.30
CA GLN A 104 -4.00 -8.27 -14.12
C GLN A 104 -2.68 -8.99 -13.89
N ASP A 105 -2.50 -10.15 -14.52
CA ASP A 105 -1.28 -10.97 -14.45
C ASP A 105 -0.95 -11.44 -13.02
N TRP A 106 -1.98 -11.82 -12.25
CA TRP A 106 -1.80 -12.41 -10.92
C TRP A 106 -0.93 -13.67 -10.97
N LYS A 107 0.12 -13.68 -10.14
CA LYS A 107 1.08 -14.77 -10.00
C LYS A 107 1.38 -14.99 -8.53
N ILE A 108 1.48 -16.26 -8.13
CA ILE A 108 2.05 -16.61 -6.84
C ILE A 108 3.47 -17.07 -7.13
N ILE A 109 4.44 -16.35 -6.60
CA ILE A 109 5.86 -16.70 -6.69
C ILE A 109 6.23 -17.40 -5.39
N GLY A 110 6.81 -18.60 -5.50
CA GLY A 110 7.20 -19.38 -4.31
C GLY A 110 6.08 -20.22 -3.71
N GLU A 111 5.12 -20.71 -4.50
CA GLU A 111 4.06 -21.64 -4.04
C GLU A 111 4.59 -22.89 -3.30
N ASN A 112 5.88 -23.21 -3.49
CA ASN A 112 6.55 -24.36 -2.88
C ASN A 112 7.66 -23.98 -1.86
N LEU A 113 7.72 -22.71 -1.43
CA LEU A 113 8.66 -22.26 -0.39
C LEU A 113 8.13 -22.56 1.01
#